data_AF-K1U8G6-F1
#
_entry.id   AF-K1U8G6-F1
#
_cell.length_a   1.000
_cell.length_b   1.000
_cell.length_c   1.000
_cell.angle_alpha   90.00
_cell.angle_beta   90.00
_cell.angle_gamma   90.00
#
_symmetry.space_group_name_H-M   'P 1'
#
loop_
_entity.id
_entity.type
_entity.pdbx_description
1 polymer ?
#
loop_
_entity_poly.entity_id
_entity_poly.type
_entity_poly.pdbx_seq_one_letter_code
_entity_poly.pdbx_strand_id
1 'polypeptide(L)' 'MIRRDEVYKIGKLGKPHGVKGEITFAITDDVFDRVDAEYLVLDIDGILVPFYLEEYRFKNDENVLVK' A
#
# COMPACT_ATOMS: atom_id res chain seq x y z
N MET A 1 19.86 -0.38 -3.78
CA MET A 1 18.67 0.12 -4.49
C MET A 1 17.75 -1.08 -4.69
N ILE A 2 16.47 -0.95 -4.37
CA ILE A 2 15.51 -2.07 -4.48
C ILE A 2 15.33 -2.41 -5.96
N ARG A 3 15.39 -3.69 -6.31
CA ARG A 3 15.20 -4.16 -7.69
C ARG A 3 13.75 -4.56 -7.94
N ARG A 4 13.30 -4.46 -9.19
CA ARG A 4 11.92 -4.80 -9.57
C ARG A 4 11.58 -6.28 -9.38
N ASP A 5 12.56 -7.17 -9.45
CA ASP A 5 12.41 -8.60 -9.20
C ASP A 5 12.37 -8.97 -7.70
N GLU A 6 12.67 -8.02 -6.80
CA GLU A 6 12.60 -8.21 -5.35
C GLU A 6 11.24 -7.80 -4.76
N VAL A 7 10.36 -7.23 -5.60
CA VAL A 7 9.04 -6.75 -5.19
C VAL A 7 7.95 -7.36 -6.05
N TYR A 8 6.77 -7.45 -5.47
CA TYR A 8 5.56 -7.92 -6.12
C TYR A 8 4.48 -6.85 -6.00
N LYS A 9 3.74 -6.62 -7.09
CA LYS A 9 2.69 -5.60 -7.13
C LYS A 9 1.42 -6.12 -6.46
N ILE A 10 1.10 -5.55 -5.30
CA ILE A 10 -0.09 -5.89 -4.50
C ILE A 10 -1.30 -4.98 -4.72
N GLY A 11 -1.17 -3.90 -5.50
CA GLY A 11 -2.30 -3.02 -5.80
C GLY A 11 -1.92 -1.65 -6.37
N LYS A 12 -2.77 -0.64 -6.13
CA LYS A 12 -2.54 0.77 -6.48
C LYS A 12 -3.11 1.74 -5.45
N LEU A 13 -2.34 2.78 -5.12
CA LEU A 13 -2.87 3.91 -4.35
C LEU A 13 -3.92 4.68 -5.18
N GLY A 14 -4.94 5.17 -4.49
CA GLY A 14 -6.08 5.90 -5.01
C GLY A 14 -6.09 7.34 -4.50
N LYS A 15 -7.29 7.87 -4.25
CA LYS A 15 -7.46 9.25 -3.77
C LYS A 15 -7.20 9.35 -2.26
N PRO A 16 -6.72 10.52 -1.79
CA PRO A 16 -6.74 10.86 -0.37
C PRO A 16 -8.13 10.64 0.24
N HIS A 17 -8.18 10.25 1.50
CA HIS A 17 -9.39 9.95 2.24
C HIS A 17 -9.47 10.75 3.54
N GLY A 18 -10.55 11.50 3.70
CA GLY A 18 -10.78 12.31 4.90
C GLY A 18 -9.73 13.41 5.09
N VAL A 19 -9.49 13.77 6.35
CA VAL A 19 -8.59 14.88 6.75
C VAL A 19 -7.45 14.41 7.67
N LYS A 20 -7.37 13.10 7.92
CA LYS A 20 -6.38 12.49 8.84
C LYS A 20 -5.12 11.99 8.12
N GLY A 21 -4.96 12.29 6.84
CA GLY A 21 -3.83 11.83 6.04
C GLY A 21 -3.96 10.41 5.50
N GLU A 22 -5.14 9.78 5.60
CA GLU A 22 -5.37 8.45 5.00
C GLU A 22 -5.41 8.55 3.46
N ILE A 23 -4.99 7.49 2.77
CA ILE A 23 -5.16 7.32 1.32
C ILE A 23 -5.84 5.98 1.04
N THR A 24 -6.67 5.92 -0.01
CA THR A 24 -7.26 4.65 -0.44
C THR A 24 -6.20 3.81 -1.13
N PHE A 25 -6.15 2.53 -0.82
CA PHE A 25 -5.31 1.53 -1.46
C PHE A 25 -6.21 0.43 -2.03
N ALA A 26 -6.33 0.37 -3.36
CA ALA A 26 -7.04 -0.70 -4.04
C ALA A 26 -6.12 -1.90 -4.16
N ILE A 27 -6.45 -2.96 -3.43
CA ILE A 27 -5.65 -4.20 -3.36
C ILE A 27 -6.11 -5.15 -4.46
N THR A 28 -5.18 -5.98 -4.93
CA THR A 28 -5.46 -7.01 -5.95
C THR A 28 -5.21 -8.42 -5.43
N ASP A 29 -4.88 -8.54 -4.15
CA ASP A 29 -4.45 -9.79 -3.51
C ASP A 29 -4.73 -9.76 -1.99
N ASP A 30 -4.65 -10.92 -1.35
CA ASP A 30 -4.93 -11.17 0.07
C ASP A 30 -3.73 -10.92 1.00
N VAL A 31 -2.76 -10.11 0.56
CA VAL A 31 -1.49 -9.91 1.30
C VAL A 31 -1.71 -9.41 2.73
N PHE A 32 -2.70 -8.54 2.94
CA PHE A 32 -3.03 -7.98 4.24
C PHE A 32 -3.65 -9.00 5.21
N ASP A 33 -4.18 -10.11 4.71
CA ASP A 33 -4.72 -11.19 5.55
C ASP A 33 -3.64 -12.20 5.95
N ARG A 34 -2.47 -12.16 5.29
CA ARG A 34 -1.43 -13.18 5.39
C ARG A 34 -0.19 -12.74 6.13
N VAL A 35 0.11 -11.44 6.10
CA VAL A 35 1.28 -10.87 6.75
C VAL A 35 0.97 -9.50 7.35
N ASP A 36 1.64 -9.19 8.45
CA ASP A 36 1.80 -7.81 8.88
C ASP A 36 2.93 -7.16 8.08
N ALA A 37 2.73 -5.90 7.65
CA ALA A 37 3.71 -5.14 6.90
C ALA A 37 4.00 -3.81 7.58
N GLU A 38 5.27 -3.55 7.90
CA GLU A 38 5.72 -2.28 8.49
C GLU A 38 5.91 -1.17 7.45
N TYR A 39 6.00 -1.54 6.17
CA TYR A 39 6.23 -0.60 5.08
C TYR A 39 5.62 -1.07 3.76
N LEU A 40 5.34 -0.10 2.88
CA LEU A 40 4.96 -0.31 1.49
C LEU A 40 6.06 0.21 0.58
N VAL A 41 6.35 -0.52 -0.50
CA VAL A 41 7.24 -0.01 -1.56
C VAL A 41 6.37 0.59 -2.66
N LEU A 42 6.55 1.88 -2.94
CA LEU A 42 5.84 2.61 -3.98
C LEU A 42 6.74 2.79 -5.20
N ASP A 43 6.20 2.51 -6.39
CA ASP A 43 6.82 2.93 -7.65
C ASP A 43 6.42 4.40 -7.90
N ILE A 44 7.39 5.30 -7.77
CA ILE A 44 7.25 6.74 -8.01
C ILE A 44 8.20 7.08 -9.16
N ASP A 45 7.63 7.37 -10.32
CA ASP A 45 8.36 7.72 -11.55
C ASP A 45 9.47 6.71 -11.93
N GLY A 46 9.22 5.41 -11.70
CA GLY A 46 10.16 4.33 -11.99
C GLY A 46 11.16 4.05 -10.86
N ILE A 47 11.05 4.76 -9.74
CA ILE A 47 11.89 4.57 -8.56
C ILE A 47 11.09 3.86 -7.48
N LEU A 48 11.63 2.76 -6.96
CA LEU A 48 11.05 2.03 -5.85
C LEU A 48 11.46 2.69 -4.53
N VAL A 49 10.49 3.28 -3.83
CA VAL A 49 10.69 4.02 -2.59
C VAL A 49 9.89 3.37 -1.46
N PRO A 50 10.53 2.95 -0.36
CA PRO A 50 9.82 2.44 0.80
C PRO A 50 9.22 3.58 1.63
N PHE A 51 7.97 3.38 2.08
CA PHE A 51 7.24 4.25 2.99
C PHE A 51 6.77 3.44 4.19
N TYR A 52 6.96 3.98 5.39
CA TYR A 52 6.42 3.37 6.61
C TYR A 52 4.89 3.35 6.56
N LEU A 53 4.29 2.28 7.05
CA LEU A 53 2.84 2.14 7.21
C LEU A 53 2.51 2.31 8.70
N GLU A 54 1.89 3.43 9.07
CA GLU A 54 1.52 3.71 10.46
C GLU A 54 0.34 2.86 10.91
N GLU A 55 -0.71 2.83 10.09
CA GLU A 55 -1.90 2.04 10.35
C GLU A 55 -2.64 1.73 9.04
N TYR A 56 -3.43 0.66 9.06
CA TYR A 56 -4.34 0.35 7.97
C TYR A 56 -5.65 -0.23 8.48
N ARG A 57 -6.71 -0.07 7.69
CA ARG A 57 -8.02 -0.70 7.95
C ARG A 57 -8.74 -1.03 6.65
N PHE A 58 -9.46 -2.14 6.64
CA PHE A 58 -10.30 -2.50 5.51
C PHE A 58 -11.52 -1.57 5.42
N LYS A 59 -11.74 -1.04 4.22
CA LYS A 59 -12.98 -0.33 3.86
C LYS A 59 -13.99 -1.30 3.25
N ASN A 60 -13.50 -2.24 2.45
CA ASN A 60 -14.20 -3.40 1.90
C ASN A 60 -13.17 -4.43 1.42
N ASP A 61 -13.63 -5.52 0.83
CA ASP A 61 -12.80 -6.65 0.38
C ASP A 61 -11.72 -6.27 -0.65
N GLU A 62 -11.89 -5.16 -1.37
CA GLU A 62 -10.98 -4.72 -2.43
C GLU A 62 -10.22 -3.42 -2.09
N ASN A 63 -10.52 -2.78 -0.97
CA ASN A 63 -9.98 -1.47 -0.63
C ASN A 63 -9.59 -1.37 0.84
N VAL A 64 -8.35 -0.94 1.05
CA VAL A 64 -7.77 -0.63 2.35
C VAL A 64 -7.60 0.89 2.45
N LEU A 65 -7.78 1.44 3.65
CA LEU A 65 -7.35 2.80 3.97
C LEU A 65 -6.05 2.69 4.74
N VAL A 66 -5.00 3.33 4.21
CA VAL A 66 -3.65 3.29 4.77
C VAL A 66 -3.23 4.69 5.20
N LYS A 67 -2.45 4.78 6.27
CA LYS A 67 -1.84 6.00 6.78
C LYS A 67 -0.35 5.80 6.97
#